data_AF-A0A7R9H4J7-F1
#
_entry.id   AF-A0A7R9H4J7-F1
#
_cell.length_a   1.000
_cell.length_b   1.000
_cell.length_c   1.000
_cell.angle_alpha   90.00
_cell.angle_beta   90.00
_cell.angle_gamma   90.00
#
_symmetry.space_group_name_H-M   'P 1'
#
loop_
_entity.id
_entity.type
_entity.pdbx_description
1 polymer ?
#
loop_
_entity_poly.entity_id
_entity_poly.type
_entity_poly.pdbx_seq_one_letter_code
_entity_poly.pdbx_strand_id
1 'polypeptide(L)'
;MDENETPEETASVAKCILKLGTPGGFPLCLPLGTALNSSEAKSDSKPEEVDEENTSAFQALENEYKTVVERIEKNDALASFTNEYKKLYDALCQEIEQAWKMVDAAHTREQNAQDTIDNLRHQVSRLSNDIEQKSRLGLDQSDQYGTLSKNKEGLMKERERLHSELIALNEKLRTVMEYQDTLERKNSSADLRLHELNQELETQANEMAKEIRFKEKMGIEMDQVKSNLEEKAAELSSMEYQVKELQKKTNKLDTALKEQK
;
A
#
# COMPACT_ATOMS: atom_id res chain seq x y z
N MET A 1 -19.11 -17.33 -38.87
CA MET A 1 -19.67 -16.75 -37.63
C MET A 1 -18.59 -16.83 -36.57
N ASP A 2 -17.38 -16.33 -36.85
CA ASP A 2 -16.98 -14.89 -37.00
C ASP A 2 -16.76 -14.33 -35.58
N GLU A 3 -15.64 -13.75 -35.14
CA GLU A 3 -14.35 -13.26 -35.69
C GLU A 3 -13.37 -13.25 -34.47
N ASN A 4 -12.12 -13.70 -34.57
CA ASN A 4 -10.90 -12.90 -34.84
C ASN A 4 -10.86 -11.51 -34.19
N GLU A 5 -9.88 -11.24 -33.30
CA GLU A 5 -8.99 -10.05 -33.41
C GLU A 5 -7.91 -10.03 -32.31
N THR A 6 -6.67 -9.91 -32.79
CA THR A 6 -5.42 -9.54 -32.09
C THR A 6 -5.36 -8.04 -31.84
N PRO A 7 -4.63 -7.53 -30.83
CA PRO A 7 -4.24 -6.12 -30.80
C PRO A 7 -2.91 -5.91 -31.54
N GLU A 8 -3.02 -5.39 -32.75
CA GLU A 8 -1.96 -4.67 -33.48
C GLU A 8 -1.76 -3.25 -32.92
N GLU A 9 -0.50 -2.83 -32.94
CA GLU A 9 -0.03 -1.49 -33.29
C GLU A 9 -0.70 -0.24 -32.68
N THR A 10 -0.13 0.26 -31.57
CA THR A 10 -0.04 1.71 -31.35
C THR A 10 1.30 2.07 -30.71
N ALA A 11 2.23 2.61 -31.51
CA ALA A 11 3.12 3.73 -31.15
C ALA A 11 4.23 3.91 -32.20
N SER A 12 3.83 4.25 -33.42
CA SER A 12 4.70 4.90 -34.41
C SER A 12 4.64 6.41 -34.22
N VAL A 13 5.41 6.97 -33.28
CA VAL A 13 5.82 8.39 -33.29
C VAL A 13 7.23 8.51 -32.69
N ALA A 14 8.23 8.00 -33.39
CA ALA A 14 9.63 8.33 -33.11
C ALA A 14 10.48 8.09 -34.37
N LYS A 15 10.21 8.88 -35.42
CA LYS A 15 11.09 8.95 -36.58
C LYS A 15 11.27 10.40 -36.98
N CYS A 16 12.26 11.04 -36.38
CA CYS A 16 13.02 12.09 -37.03
C CYS A 16 14.33 12.36 -36.28
N ILE A 17 15.42 12.39 -37.07
CA ILE A 17 16.74 12.95 -36.75
C ILE A 17 17.70 12.01 -36.01
N LEU A 18 18.21 11.01 -36.74
CA LEU A 18 19.60 10.52 -36.56
C LEU A 18 20.26 10.26 -37.91
N LYS A 19 21.11 11.20 -38.32
CA LYS A 19 22.17 11.20 -39.34
C LYS A 19 22.79 12.59 -39.20
N LEU A 20 24.04 12.82 -38.80
CA LEU A 20 25.35 12.28 -39.19
C LEU A 20 26.27 12.55 -37.95
N GLY A 21 27.25 11.75 -37.55
CA GLY A 21 28.49 11.44 -38.26
C GLY A 21 29.70 11.61 -37.31
N THR A 22 30.13 10.50 -36.69
CA THR A 22 31.52 10.05 -36.39
C THR A 22 32.56 11.04 -35.75
N PRO A 23 33.84 10.66 -35.50
CA PRO A 23 34.28 10.26 -34.16
C PRO A 23 35.57 10.99 -33.69
N GLY A 24 35.83 11.06 -32.38
CA GLY A 24 37.12 11.58 -31.91
C GLY A 24 37.21 11.56 -30.40
N GLY A 25 37.93 10.57 -29.86
CA GLY A 25 38.25 10.50 -28.45
C GLY A 25 39.31 11.52 -28.06
N PHE A 26 39.20 12.03 -26.83
CA PHE A 26 40.31 12.42 -25.96
C PHE A 26 39.79 12.46 -24.52
N PRO A 27 40.25 11.57 -23.61
CA PRO A 27 40.05 11.75 -22.19
C PRO A 27 41.29 12.41 -21.61
N LEU A 28 41.18 13.67 -21.18
CA LEU A 28 42.13 14.26 -20.25
C LEU A 28 41.36 14.82 -19.06
N CYS A 29 41.34 13.98 -18.02
CA CYS A 29 41.14 14.35 -16.65
C CYS A 29 42.31 15.26 -16.23
N LEU A 30 42.00 16.46 -15.72
CA LEU A 30 42.94 17.26 -14.93
C LEU A 30 42.28 17.57 -13.58
N PRO A 31 43.04 17.48 -12.47
CA PRO A 31 42.48 17.61 -11.15
C PRO A 31 42.32 19.06 -10.72
N LEU A 32 41.34 19.21 -9.84
CA LEU A 32 41.03 20.32 -8.95
C LEU A 32 42.27 21.00 -8.33
N GLY A 33 42.22 22.32 -8.20
CA GLY A 33 42.83 23.01 -7.07
C GLY A 33 43.73 24.17 -7.42
N THR A 34 43.16 25.38 -7.47
CA THR A 34 43.84 26.54 -6.89
C THR A 34 42.79 27.54 -6.42
N ALA A 35 42.79 27.80 -5.12
CA ALA A 35 42.00 28.84 -4.49
C ALA A 35 42.41 30.20 -5.09
N LEU A 36 41.48 30.85 -5.78
CA LEU A 36 41.60 32.25 -6.13
C LEU A 36 40.82 33.08 -5.12
N ASN A 37 41.63 33.66 -4.25
CA ASN A 37 41.33 34.67 -3.26
C ASN A 37 40.44 35.77 -3.86
N SER A 38 39.26 35.96 -3.28
CA SER A 38 38.32 37.01 -3.65
C SER A 38 38.73 38.30 -2.97
N SER A 39 39.66 39.05 -3.58
CA SER A 39 39.82 40.46 -3.24
C SER A 39 38.76 41.25 -3.99
N GLU A 40 37.79 41.76 -3.23
CA GLU A 40 36.84 42.79 -3.65
C GLU A 40 37.59 43.94 -4.34
N ALA A 41 37.44 44.06 -5.66
CA ALA A 41 37.74 45.28 -6.38
C ALA A 41 36.41 45.89 -6.78
N LYS A 42 35.88 46.69 -5.87
CA LYS A 42 34.79 47.63 -6.10
C LYS A 42 35.37 48.70 -7.03
N SER A 43 35.24 48.54 -8.34
CA SER A 43 35.54 49.63 -9.29
C SER A 43 34.36 50.59 -9.29
N ASP A 44 34.43 51.53 -8.34
CA ASP A 44 33.73 52.80 -8.44
C ASP A 44 33.97 53.38 -9.84
N SER A 45 32.87 53.61 -10.55
CA SER A 45 32.82 54.38 -11.78
C SER A 45 33.15 55.83 -11.45
N LYS A 46 34.44 56.14 -11.34
CA LYS A 46 34.92 57.52 -11.37
C LYS A 46 34.94 57.95 -12.83
N PRO A 47 34.26 59.04 -13.23
CA PRO A 47 34.46 59.60 -14.56
C PRO A 47 35.93 59.97 -14.65
N GLU A 48 36.65 59.41 -15.64
CA GLU A 48 38.04 59.76 -15.91
C GLU A 48 38.17 61.28 -15.96
N GLU A 49 38.90 61.83 -14.99
CA GLU A 49 39.32 63.22 -14.98
C GLU A 49 40.11 63.44 -16.27
N VAL A 50 39.60 64.31 -17.15
CA VAL A 50 40.36 64.79 -18.30
C VAL A 50 41.62 65.43 -17.74
N ASP A 51 42.75 64.72 -17.82
CA ASP A 51 44.01 65.13 -17.20
C ASP A 51 44.32 66.60 -17.56
N GLU A 52 44.48 67.44 -16.53
CA GLU A 52 44.78 68.87 -16.70
C GLU A 52 46.03 69.09 -17.59
N GLU A 53 46.93 68.11 -17.60
CA GLU A 53 48.15 68.06 -18.41
C GLU A 53 47.84 67.92 -19.91
N ASN A 54 46.86 67.08 -20.29
CA ASN A 54 46.43 66.93 -21.68
C ASN A 54 45.79 68.22 -22.19
N THR A 55 44.96 68.86 -21.38
CA THR A 55 44.31 70.13 -21.73
C THR A 55 45.34 71.25 -21.91
N SER A 56 46.36 71.31 -21.04
CA SER A 56 47.49 72.23 -21.15
C SER A 56 48.32 72.02 -22.43
N ALA A 57 48.58 70.76 -22.79
CA ALA A 57 49.32 70.40 -24.00
C ALA A 57 48.55 70.79 -25.29
N PHE A 58 47.24 70.57 -25.34
CA PHE A 58 46.40 71.00 -26.46
C PHE A 58 46.40 72.54 -26.63
N GLN A 59 46.28 73.28 -25.53
CA GLN A 59 46.33 74.75 -25.55
C GLN A 59 47.70 75.27 -26.02
N ALA A 60 48.80 74.61 -25.61
CA ALA A 60 50.13 74.97 -26.08
C ALA A 60 50.28 74.77 -27.60
N LEU A 61 49.79 73.64 -28.13
CA LEU A 61 49.83 73.32 -29.56
C LEU A 61 48.96 74.28 -30.39
N GLU A 62 47.80 74.67 -29.88
CA GLU A 62 46.92 75.64 -30.55
C GLU A 62 47.57 77.04 -30.61
N ASN A 63 48.24 77.46 -29.53
CA ASN A 63 48.98 78.72 -29.49
C ASN A 63 50.21 78.71 -30.41
N GLU A 64 50.89 77.58 -30.53
CA GLU A 64 52.00 77.40 -31.47
C GLU A 64 51.52 77.47 -32.92
N TYR A 65 50.42 76.80 -33.25
CA TYR A 65 49.78 76.88 -34.56
C TYR A 65 49.42 78.33 -34.95
N LYS A 66 48.77 79.07 -34.06
CA LYS A 66 48.45 80.51 -34.27
C LYS A 66 49.71 81.33 -34.56
N THR A 67 50.77 81.11 -33.78
CA THR A 67 52.05 81.80 -33.95
C THR A 67 52.72 81.48 -35.29
N VAL A 68 52.64 80.23 -35.75
CA VAL A 68 53.20 79.80 -37.04
C VAL A 68 52.41 80.39 -38.20
N VAL A 69 51.08 80.39 -38.14
CA VAL A 69 50.22 81.02 -39.16
C VAL A 69 50.55 82.50 -39.32
N GLU A 70 50.66 83.26 -38.23
CA GLU A 70 51.02 84.68 -38.28
C GLU A 70 52.40 84.92 -38.90
N ARG A 71 53.37 84.02 -38.68
CA ARG A 71 54.72 84.12 -39.28
C ARG A 71 54.69 83.84 -40.79
N ILE A 72 53.86 82.90 -41.23
CA ILE A 72 53.68 82.56 -42.65
C ILE A 72 53.01 83.73 -43.40
N GLU A 73 51.98 84.35 -42.80
CA GLU A 73 51.25 85.48 -43.40
C GLU A 73 52.11 86.74 -43.56
N LYS A 74 53.08 86.99 -42.66
CA LYS A 74 54.00 88.15 -42.71
C LYS A 74 55.13 88.02 -43.73
N ASN A 75 55.30 86.86 -44.38
CA ASN A 75 56.33 86.62 -45.37
C ASN A 75 55.70 86.41 -46.75
N ASP A 76 55.87 87.38 -47.65
CA ASP A 76 55.23 87.40 -48.98
C ASP A 76 55.49 86.13 -49.82
N ALA A 77 56.65 85.48 -49.66
CA ALA A 77 56.98 84.23 -50.36
C ALA A 77 56.27 82.99 -49.79
N LEU A 78 55.84 83.04 -48.52
CA LEU A 78 55.19 81.95 -47.81
C LEU A 78 53.67 82.14 -47.68
N ALA A 79 53.18 83.37 -47.84
CA ALA A 79 51.77 83.71 -47.69
C ALA A 79 50.84 82.85 -48.57
N SER A 80 51.32 82.40 -49.75
CA SER A 80 50.58 81.49 -50.64
C SER A 80 50.29 80.11 -50.04
N PHE A 81 51.08 79.64 -49.06
CA PHE A 81 50.95 78.33 -48.42
C PHE A 81 50.08 78.35 -47.16
N THR A 82 49.67 79.52 -46.67
CA THR A 82 48.85 79.67 -45.46
C THR A 82 47.58 78.82 -45.50
N ASN A 83 46.89 78.79 -46.65
CA ASN A 83 45.66 78.04 -46.82
C ASN A 83 45.90 76.52 -46.77
N GLU A 84 47.02 76.05 -47.33
CA GLU A 84 47.39 74.63 -47.29
C GLU A 84 47.75 74.19 -45.87
N TYR A 85 48.48 75.03 -45.12
CA TYR A 85 48.80 74.78 -43.72
C TYR A 85 47.55 74.77 -42.83
N LYS A 86 46.61 75.70 -43.03
CA LYS A 86 45.31 75.72 -42.33
C LYS A 86 44.50 74.45 -42.59
N LYS A 87 44.42 74.00 -43.85
CA LYS A 87 43.76 72.74 -44.22
C LYS A 87 44.41 71.51 -43.58
N LEU A 88 45.74 71.49 -43.51
CA LEU A 88 46.47 70.38 -42.87
C LEU A 88 46.18 70.32 -41.36
N TYR A 89 46.14 71.47 -40.69
CA TYR A 89 45.77 71.54 -39.28
C TYR A 89 44.33 71.11 -39.03
N ASP A 90 43.38 71.58 -39.85
CA ASP A 90 41.97 71.17 -39.76
C ASP A 90 41.81 69.64 -39.96
N ALA A 91 42.55 69.06 -40.91
CA ALA A 91 42.56 67.62 -41.13
C ALA A 91 43.10 66.84 -39.90
N LEU A 92 44.17 67.34 -39.28
CA LEU A 92 44.74 66.74 -38.08
C LEU A 92 43.79 66.83 -36.88
N CYS A 93 43.11 67.98 -36.68
CA CYS A 93 42.09 68.12 -35.65
C CYS A 93 40.92 67.16 -35.86
N GLN A 94 40.47 66.97 -37.11
CA GLN A 94 39.43 65.99 -37.44
C GLN A 94 39.87 64.55 -37.16
N GLU A 95 41.12 64.20 -37.46
CA GLU A 95 41.66 62.87 -37.19
C GLU A 95 41.75 62.60 -35.67
N ILE A 96 42.16 63.60 -34.89
CA ILE A 96 42.16 63.53 -33.42
C ILE A 96 40.73 63.34 -32.89
N GLU A 97 39.75 64.12 -33.37
CA GLU A 97 38.35 63.97 -32.97
C GLU A 97 37.79 62.57 -33.33
N GLN A 98 38.17 62.03 -34.49
CA GLN A 98 37.82 60.67 -34.88
C GLN A 98 38.47 59.62 -33.96
N ALA A 99 39.74 59.79 -33.60
CA ALA A 99 40.44 58.91 -32.66
C ALA A 99 39.76 58.91 -31.29
N TRP A 100 39.40 60.08 -30.76
CA TRP A 100 38.64 60.20 -29.51
C TRP A 100 37.30 59.46 -29.57
N LYS A 101 36.52 59.65 -30.64
CA LYS A 101 35.25 58.90 -30.82
C LYS A 101 35.47 57.39 -30.90
N MET A 102 36.58 56.94 -31.48
CA MET A 102 36.93 55.51 -31.51
C MET A 102 37.30 54.99 -30.12
N VAL A 103 38.02 55.78 -29.32
CA VAL A 103 38.36 55.45 -27.93
C VAL A 103 37.09 55.35 -27.09
N ASP A 104 36.20 56.34 -27.13
CA ASP A 104 34.91 56.31 -26.40
C ASP A 104 34.06 55.09 -26.78
N ALA A 105 34.01 54.78 -28.08
CA ALA A 105 33.30 53.61 -28.58
C ALA A 105 33.94 52.29 -28.13
N ALA A 106 35.28 52.23 -28.04
CA ALA A 106 36.01 51.08 -27.53
C ALA A 106 35.78 50.89 -26.02
N HIS A 107 35.90 51.97 -25.23
CA HIS A 107 35.64 51.96 -23.79
C HIS A 107 34.20 51.52 -23.47
N THR A 108 33.22 52.03 -24.21
CA THR A 108 31.81 51.61 -24.05
C THR A 108 31.61 50.11 -24.36
N ARG A 109 32.29 49.57 -25.39
CA ARG A 109 32.24 48.14 -25.71
C ARG A 109 32.90 47.29 -24.63
N GLU A 110 34.03 47.74 -24.10
CA GLU A 110 34.74 47.09 -23.00
C GLU A 110 33.87 47.04 -21.73
N GLN A 111 33.26 48.16 -21.35
CA GLN A 111 32.36 48.20 -20.19
C GLN A 111 31.18 47.22 -20.35
N ASN A 112 30.54 47.20 -21.52
CA ASN A 112 29.44 46.26 -21.79
C ASN A 112 29.90 44.79 -21.74
N ALA A 113 31.11 44.50 -22.21
CA ALA A 113 31.69 43.17 -22.14
C ALA A 113 31.98 42.77 -20.68
N GLN A 114 32.49 43.70 -19.87
CA GLN A 114 32.77 43.49 -18.45
C GLN A 114 31.49 43.20 -17.67
N ASP A 115 30.44 44.00 -17.86
CA ASP A 115 29.13 43.78 -17.24
C ASP A 115 28.54 42.40 -17.62
N THR A 116 28.73 41.99 -18.88
CA THR A 116 28.30 40.68 -19.38
C THR A 116 29.08 39.55 -18.70
N ILE A 117 30.40 39.69 -18.57
CA ILE A 117 31.26 38.72 -17.89
C ILE A 117 30.84 38.57 -16.42
N ASP A 118 30.61 39.67 -15.72
CA ASP A 118 30.26 39.63 -14.31
C ASP A 118 28.86 39.03 -14.08
N ASN A 119 27.89 39.33 -14.94
CA ASN A 119 26.59 38.65 -14.93
C ASN A 119 26.72 37.13 -15.17
N LEU A 120 27.54 36.72 -16.14
CA LEU A 120 27.79 35.29 -16.39
C LEU A 120 28.49 34.60 -15.23
N ARG A 121 29.46 35.26 -14.57
CA ARG A 121 30.12 34.76 -13.36
C ARG A 121 29.12 34.54 -12.23
N HIS A 122 28.21 35.48 -12.01
CA HIS A 122 27.13 35.32 -11.03
C HIS A 122 26.21 34.15 -11.36
N GLN A 123 25.84 33.97 -12.63
CA GLN A 123 25.02 32.84 -13.05
C GLN A 123 25.72 31.49 -12.86
N VAL A 124 27.00 31.40 -13.21
CA VAL A 124 27.82 30.19 -12.99
C VAL A 124 27.88 29.87 -11.49
N SER A 125 28.19 30.84 -10.65
CA SER A 125 28.23 30.65 -9.19
C SER A 125 26.88 30.16 -8.64
N ARG A 126 25.77 30.77 -9.09
CA ARG A 126 24.43 30.35 -8.69
C ARG A 126 24.13 28.91 -9.11
N LEU A 127 24.37 28.57 -10.38
CA LEU A 127 24.13 27.22 -10.89
C LEU A 127 25.03 26.18 -10.21
N SER A 128 26.28 26.52 -9.90
CA SER A 128 27.17 25.66 -9.11
C SER A 128 26.60 25.37 -7.72
N ASN A 129 26.08 26.39 -7.03
CA ASN A 129 25.44 26.21 -5.72
C ASN A 129 24.18 25.34 -5.82
N ASP A 130 23.34 25.55 -6.85
CA ASP A 130 22.13 24.75 -7.08
C ASP A 130 22.49 23.28 -7.35
N ILE A 131 23.56 23.00 -8.10
CA ILE A 131 24.08 21.65 -8.35
C ILE A 131 24.57 21.00 -7.06
N GLU A 132 25.32 21.71 -6.22
CA GLU A 132 25.81 21.17 -4.95
C GLU A 132 24.65 20.85 -4.00
N GLN A 133 23.69 21.77 -3.87
CA GLN A 133 22.49 21.58 -3.04
C GLN A 133 21.68 20.37 -3.52
N LYS A 134 21.46 20.24 -4.83
CA LYS A 134 20.77 19.09 -5.42
C LYS A 134 21.51 17.77 -5.16
N SER A 135 22.83 17.78 -5.24
CA SER A 135 23.66 16.60 -4.97
C SER A 135 23.57 16.17 -3.51
N ARG A 136 23.57 17.12 -2.56
CA ARG A 136 23.37 16.85 -1.13
C ARG A 136 21.98 16.25 -0.85
N LEU A 137 20.91 16.82 -1.42
CA LEU A 137 19.55 16.31 -1.26
C LEU A 137 19.36 14.92 -1.89
N GLY A 138 20.03 14.63 -3.00
CA GLY A 138 19.98 13.32 -3.64
C GLY A 138 20.56 12.19 -2.77
N LEU A 139 21.60 12.49 -1.98
CA LEU A 139 22.21 11.52 -1.05
C LEU A 139 21.28 11.23 0.14
N ASP A 140 20.70 12.26 0.75
CA ASP A 140 19.77 12.11 1.89
C ASP A 140 18.49 11.36 1.51
N GLN A 141 18.00 11.58 0.28
CA GLN A 141 16.89 10.80 -0.28
C GLN A 141 17.20 9.31 -0.37
N SER A 142 18.43 8.92 -0.75
CA SER A 142 18.80 7.50 -0.86
C SER A 142 18.64 6.75 0.47
N ASP A 143 19.07 7.35 1.57
CA ASP A 143 18.93 6.77 2.91
C ASP A 143 17.46 6.74 3.36
N GLN A 144 16.69 7.78 3.05
CA GLN A 144 15.25 7.81 3.27
C GLN A 144 14.51 6.72 2.46
N TYR A 145 14.87 6.49 1.20
CA TYR A 145 14.32 5.40 0.39
C TYR A 145 14.68 4.03 0.98
N GLY A 146 15.90 3.87 1.50
CA GLY A 146 16.34 2.63 2.16
C GLY A 146 15.51 2.31 3.40
N THR A 147 15.29 3.29 4.28
CA THR A 147 14.47 3.13 5.49
C THR A 147 13.00 2.89 5.15
N LEU A 148 12.44 3.64 4.20
CA LEU A 148 11.07 3.44 3.72
C LEU A 148 10.87 2.06 3.09
N SER A 149 11.85 1.58 2.32
CA SER A 149 11.85 0.25 1.71
C SER A 149 11.85 -0.86 2.76
N LYS A 150 12.70 -0.76 3.80
CA LYS A 150 12.72 -1.69 4.93
C LYS A 150 11.39 -1.70 5.70
N ASN A 151 10.81 -0.53 5.95
CA ASN A 151 9.50 -0.42 6.61
C ASN A 151 8.40 -1.06 5.76
N LYS A 152 8.40 -0.81 4.44
CA LYS A 152 7.47 -1.46 3.50
C LYS A 152 7.61 -2.97 3.55
N GLU A 153 8.83 -3.50 3.54
CA GLU A 153 9.07 -4.94 3.63
C GLU A 153 8.58 -5.52 4.97
N GLY A 154 8.81 -4.81 6.07
CA GLY A 154 8.29 -5.19 7.40
C GLY A 154 6.76 -5.27 7.42
N LEU A 155 6.09 -4.24 6.93
CA LEU A 155 4.62 -4.19 6.84
C LEU A 155 4.07 -5.29 5.92
N MET A 156 4.75 -5.59 4.82
CA MET A 156 4.38 -6.70 3.92
C MET A 156 4.47 -8.05 4.62
N LYS A 157 5.53 -8.29 5.39
CA LYS A 157 5.69 -9.54 6.17
C LYS A 157 4.64 -9.68 7.26
N GLU A 158 4.33 -8.59 7.98
CA GLU A 158 3.30 -8.61 9.01
C GLU A 158 1.90 -8.83 8.41
N ARG A 159 1.61 -8.18 7.27
CA ARG A 159 0.37 -8.41 6.53
C ARG A 159 0.23 -9.87 6.10
N GLU A 160 1.29 -10.49 5.60
CA GLU A 160 1.28 -11.90 5.22
C GLU A 160 1.09 -12.83 6.43
N ARG A 161 1.76 -12.53 7.54
CA ARG A 161 1.60 -13.25 8.81
C ARG A 161 0.16 -13.21 9.31
N LEU A 162 -0.44 -12.02 9.37
CA LEU A 162 -1.83 -11.84 9.81
C LEU A 162 -2.82 -12.48 8.84
N HIS A 163 -2.55 -12.42 7.54
CA HIS A 163 -3.38 -13.10 6.54
C HIS A 163 -3.36 -14.62 6.71
N SER A 164 -2.18 -15.20 6.94
CA SER A 164 -2.03 -16.63 7.24
C SER A 164 -2.76 -17.04 8.53
N GLU A 165 -2.68 -16.20 9.57
CA GLU A 165 -3.39 -16.42 10.84
C GLU A 165 -4.91 -16.37 10.66
N LEU A 166 -5.41 -15.41 9.88
CA LEU A 166 -6.82 -15.28 9.53
C LEU A 166 -7.32 -16.52 8.79
N ILE A 167 -6.57 -17.03 7.81
CA ILE A 167 -6.91 -18.27 7.08
C ILE A 167 -7.00 -19.45 8.05
N ALA A 168 -5.99 -19.63 8.90
CA ALA A 168 -5.96 -20.73 9.87
C ALA A 168 -7.11 -20.67 10.88
N LEU A 169 -7.50 -19.47 11.33
CA LEU A 169 -8.62 -19.29 12.25
C LEU A 169 -9.96 -19.57 11.56
N ASN A 170 -10.14 -19.13 10.32
CA ASN A 170 -11.33 -19.43 9.53
C ASN A 170 -11.48 -20.94 9.27
N GLU A 171 -10.39 -21.65 9.01
CA GLU A 171 -10.42 -23.10 8.85
C GLU A 171 -10.80 -23.81 10.16
N LYS A 172 -10.25 -23.38 11.30
CA LYS A 172 -10.65 -23.87 12.63
C LYS A 172 -12.12 -23.59 12.93
N LEU A 173 -12.63 -22.41 12.58
CA LEU A 173 -14.05 -22.08 12.75
C LEU A 173 -14.92 -23.02 11.91
N ARG A 174 -14.54 -23.25 10.65
CA ARG A 174 -15.24 -24.16 9.74
C ARG A 174 -15.32 -25.58 10.31
N THR A 175 -14.22 -26.11 10.84
CA THR A 175 -14.21 -27.48 11.41
C THR A 175 -15.05 -27.58 12.68
N VAL A 176 -15.02 -26.57 13.56
CA VAL A 176 -15.87 -26.53 14.76
C VAL A 176 -17.35 -26.45 14.39
N MET A 177 -17.71 -25.65 13.39
CA MET A 177 -19.09 -25.57 12.89
C MET A 177 -19.57 -26.91 12.32
N GLU A 178 -18.76 -27.57 11.48
CA GLU A 178 -19.09 -28.90 10.95
C GLU A 178 -19.26 -29.92 12.09
N TYR A 179 -18.40 -29.87 13.12
CA TYR A 179 -18.53 -30.75 14.28
C TYR A 179 -19.80 -30.46 15.09
N GLN A 180 -20.14 -29.18 15.30
CA GLN A 180 -21.37 -28.76 15.96
C GLN A 180 -22.60 -29.32 15.23
N ASP A 181 -22.68 -29.16 13.91
CA ASP A 181 -23.78 -29.70 13.09
C ASP A 181 -23.92 -31.23 13.27
N THR A 182 -22.80 -31.95 13.34
CA THR A 182 -22.85 -33.40 13.56
C THR A 182 -23.36 -33.78 14.95
N LEU A 183 -23.02 -32.99 15.99
CA LEU A 183 -23.53 -33.20 17.34
C LEU A 183 -25.01 -32.88 17.44
N GLU A 184 -25.46 -31.79 16.81
CA GLU A 184 -26.89 -31.41 16.78
C GLU A 184 -27.75 -32.48 16.08
N ARG A 185 -27.26 -33.04 14.97
CA ARG A 185 -27.92 -34.18 14.30
C ARG A 185 -27.99 -35.42 15.17
N LYS A 186 -26.88 -35.77 15.86
CA LYS A 186 -26.86 -36.92 16.78
C LYS A 186 -27.79 -36.71 17.97
N ASN A 187 -27.83 -35.50 18.53
CA ASN A 187 -28.72 -35.16 19.63
C ASN A 187 -30.19 -35.29 19.21
N SER A 188 -30.55 -34.73 18.05
CA SER A 188 -31.90 -34.86 17.48
C SER A 188 -32.30 -36.32 17.25
N SER A 189 -31.37 -37.16 16.76
CA SER A 189 -31.61 -38.60 16.59
C SER A 189 -31.78 -39.34 17.92
N ALA A 190 -31.03 -38.96 18.95
CA ALA A 190 -31.15 -39.55 20.29
C ALA A 190 -32.47 -39.14 20.96
N ASP A 191 -32.90 -37.89 20.79
CA ASP A 191 -34.18 -37.38 21.28
C ASP A 191 -35.37 -38.12 20.66
N LEU A 192 -35.33 -38.36 19.33
CA LEU A 192 -36.33 -39.19 18.66
C LEU A 192 -36.35 -40.61 19.23
N ARG A 193 -35.18 -41.22 19.45
CA ARG A 193 -35.08 -42.58 20.00
C ARG A 193 -35.58 -42.67 21.44
N LEU A 194 -35.33 -41.64 22.25
CA LEU A 194 -35.89 -41.52 23.60
C LEU A 194 -37.41 -41.44 23.56
N HIS A 195 -37.98 -40.69 22.61
CA HIS A 195 -39.43 -40.59 22.47
C HIS A 195 -40.06 -41.93 22.07
N GLU A 196 -39.45 -42.64 21.10
CA GLU A 196 -39.87 -43.99 20.70
C GLU A 196 -39.85 -44.97 21.88
N LEU A 197 -38.74 -45.04 22.62
CA LEU A 197 -38.60 -45.95 23.76
C LEU A 197 -39.57 -45.60 24.90
N ASN A 198 -39.83 -44.31 25.14
CA ASN A 198 -40.81 -43.89 26.14
C ASN A 198 -42.23 -44.33 25.73
N GLN A 199 -42.58 -44.22 24.44
CA GLN A 199 -43.85 -44.70 23.93
C GLN A 199 -43.98 -46.23 24.08
N GLU A 200 -42.93 -46.99 23.74
CA GLU A 200 -42.89 -48.45 23.94
C GLU A 200 -43.02 -48.84 25.43
N LEU A 201 -42.40 -48.09 26.34
CA LEU A 201 -42.49 -48.33 27.77
C LEU A 201 -43.92 -48.08 28.28
N GLU A 202 -44.59 -47.03 27.79
CA GLU A 202 -45.98 -46.74 28.14
C GLU A 202 -46.95 -47.81 27.60
N THR A 203 -46.75 -48.31 26.38
CA THR A 203 -47.57 -49.42 25.85
C THR A 203 -47.39 -50.69 26.67
N GLN A 204 -46.14 -51.07 27.00
CA GLN A 204 -45.87 -52.23 27.84
C GLN A 204 -46.43 -52.08 29.25
N ALA A 205 -46.33 -50.90 29.87
CA ALA A 205 -46.92 -50.64 31.17
C ALA A 205 -48.44 -50.85 31.16
N ASN A 206 -49.12 -50.39 30.10
CA ASN A 206 -50.56 -50.58 29.92
C ASN A 206 -50.94 -52.06 29.69
N GLU A 207 -50.12 -52.82 28.95
CA GLU A 207 -50.30 -54.26 28.76
C GLU A 207 -50.14 -55.04 30.07
N MET A 208 -49.05 -54.78 30.81
CA MET A 208 -48.83 -55.38 32.13
C MET A 208 -49.99 -55.07 33.10
N ALA A 209 -50.51 -53.84 33.09
CA ALA A 209 -51.64 -53.47 33.93
C ALA A 209 -52.93 -54.26 33.57
N LYS A 210 -53.18 -54.52 32.28
CA LYS A 210 -54.29 -55.38 31.83
C LYS A 210 -54.10 -56.82 32.29
N GLU A 211 -52.88 -57.34 32.18
CA GLU A 211 -52.57 -58.72 32.57
C GLU A 211 -52.67 -58.94 34.08
N ILE A 212 -52.23 -57.97 34.90
CA ILE A 212 -52.43 -57.98 36.36
C ILE A 212 -53.93 -58.07 36.70
N ARG A 213 -54.76 -57.22 36.10
CA ARG A 213 -56.22 -57.24 36.34
C ARG A 213 -56.86 -58.55 35.91
N PHE A 214 -56.41 -59.13 34.79
CA PHE A 214 -56.89 -60.43 34.32
C PHE A 214 -56.51 -61.55 35.31
N LYS A 215 -55.26 -61.54 35.80
CA LYS A 215 -54.77 -62.49 36.81
C LYS A 215 -55.54 -62.38 38.13
N GLU A 216 -55.82 -61.17 38.61
CA GLU A 216 -56.64 -60.93 39.80
C GLU A 216 -58.04 -61.53 39.65
N LYS A 217 -58.71 -61.31 38.50
CA LYS A 217 -60.03 -61.88 38.22
C LYS A 217 -60.01 -63.42 38.22
N MET A 218 -59.05 -64.02 37.53
CA MET A 218 -58.88 -65.48 37.51
C MET A 218 -58.54 -66.05 38.89
N GLY A 219 -57.79 -65.31 39.71
CA GLY A 219 -57.52 -65.67 41.10
C GLY A 219 -58.81 -65.79 41.92
N ILE A 220 -59.71 -64.80 41.82
CA ILE A 220 -61.01 -64.82 42.50
C ILE A 220 -61.87 -66.01 42.02
N GLU A 221 -61.94 -66.25 40.71
CA GLU A 221 -62.69 -67.38 40.14
C GLU A 221 -62.14 -68.74 40.63
N MET A 222 -60.81 -68.88 40.71
CA MET A 222 -60.17 -70.08 41.21
C MET A 222 -60.49 -70.33 42.69
N ASP A 223 -60.43 -69.30 43.53
CA ASP A 223 -60.74 -69.41 44.96
C ASP A 223 -62.22 -69.76 45.19
N GLN A 224 -63.13 -69.21 44.38
CA GLN A 224 -64.55 -69.59 44.40
C GLN A 224 -64.76 -71.07 44.05
N VAL A 225 -64.11 -71.56 42.99
CA VAL A 225 -64.22 -72.97 42.58
C VAL A 225 -63.65 -73.90 43.66
N LYS A 226 -62.53 -73.54 44.30
CA LYS A 226 -61.98 -74.30 45.43
C LYS A 226 -62.97 -74.39 46.60
N SER A 227 -63.57 -73.28 47.00
CA SER A 227 -64.57 -73.25 48.07
C SER A 227 -65.77 -74.14 47.75
N ASN A 228 -66.30 -74.06 46.52
CA ASN A 228 -67.39 -74.94 46.08
C ASN A 228 -66.98 -76.43 46.09
N LEU A 229 -65.73 -76.74 45.72
CA LEU A 229 -65.23 -78.11 45.72
C LEU A 229 -65.08 -78.66 47.14
N GLU A 230 -64.62 -77.85 48.09
CA GLU A 230 -64.54 -78.19 49.51
C GLU A 230 -65.94 -78.44 50.10
N GLU A 231 -66.93 -77.60 49.77
CA GLU A 231 -68.33 -77.80 50.16
C GLU A 231 -68.87 -79.13 49.61
N LYS A 232 -68.64 -79.41 48.32
CA LYS A 232 -69.03 -80.69 47.71
C LYS A 232 -68.32 -81.91 48.28
N ALA A 233 -67.04 -81.79 48.65
CA ALA A 233 -66.32 -82.86 49.33
C ALA A 233 -66.88 -83.13 50.74
N ALA A 234 -67.28 -82.09 51.47
CA ALA A 234 -67.94 -82.22 52.77
C ALA A 234 -69.34 -82.85 52.65
N GLU A 235 -70.15 -82.42 51.67
CA GLU A 235 -71.43 -83.04 51.33
C GLU A 235 -71.25 -84.53 50.99
N LEU A 236 -70.27 -84.86 50.14
CA LEU A 236 -69.96 -86.24 49.75
C LEU A 236 -69.57 -87.09 50.96
N SER A 237 -68.71 -86.57 51.85
CA SER A 237 -68.33 -87.25 53.09
C SER A 237 -69.53 -87.52 54.01
N SER A 238 -70.46 -86.56 54.10
CA SER A 238 -71.71 -86.71 54.85
C SER A 238 -72.61 -87.78 54.24
N MET A 239 -72.78 -87.77 52.91
CA MET A 239 -73.56 -88.78 52.19
C MET A 239 -72.94 -90.17 52.31
N GLU A 240 -71.62 -90.31 52.19
CA GLU A 240 -70.91 -91.57 52.42
C GLU A 240 -71.14 -92.11 53.83
N TYR A 241 -71.14 -91.24 54.85
CA TYR A 241 -71.46 -91.63 56.21
C TYR A 241 -72.90 -92.15 56.32
N GLN A 242 -73.87 -91.46 55.73
CA GLN A 242 -75.27 -91.89 55.70
C GLN A 242 -75.46 -93.23 54.98
N VAL A 243 -74.81 -93.42 53.82
CA VAL A 243 -74.83 -94.69 53.08
C VAL A 243 -74.27 -95.81 53.96
N LYS A 244 -73.12 -95.62 54.63
CA LYS A 244 -72.53 -96.62 55.55
C LYS A 244 -73.48 -96.97 56.72
N GLU A 245 -74.16 -95.98 57.29
CA GLU A 245 -75.18 -96.14 58.34
C GLU A 245 -76.37 -96.98 57.86
N LEU A 246 -76.94 -96.62 56.70
CA LEU A 246 -78.06 -97.35 56.08
C LEU A 246 -77.65 -98.78 55.72
N GLN A 247 -76.47 -98.97 55.15
CA GLN A 247 -75.94 -100.27 54.78
C GLN A 247 -75.76 -101.19 56.01
N LYS A 248 -75.32 -100.65 57.17
CA LYS A 248 -75.32 -101.38 58.45
C LYS A 248 -76.74 -101.78 58.89
N LYS A 249 -77.73 -100.90 58.77
CA LYS A 249 -79.13 -101.19 59.14
C LYS A 249 -79.73 -102.27 58.24
N THR A 250 -79.53 -102.17 56.92
CA THR A 250 -79.97 -103.18 55.95
C THR A 250 -79.35 -104.53 56.24
N ASN A 251 -78.02 -104.60 56.49
CA ASN A 251 -77.35 -105.85 56.85
C ASN A 251 -77.92 -106.49 58.13
N LYS A 252 -78.24 -105.69 59.16
CA LYS A 252 -78.88 -106.18 60.40
C LYS A 252 -80.25 -106.77 60.14
N LEU A 253 -81.07 -106.10 59.33
CA LEU A 253 -82.39 -106.59 58.93
C LEU A 253 -82.29 -107.88 58.11
N ASP A 254 -81.35 -107.95 57.17
CA ASP A 254 -81.07 -109.15 56.38
C ASP A 254 -80.63 -110.33 57.26
N THR A 255 -79.79 -110.10 58.28
CA THR A 255 -79.43 -111.15 59.25
C THR A 255 -80.62 -111.61 60.08
N ALA A 256 -81.46 -110.69 60.58
CA ALA A 256 -82.66 -111.04 61.34
C ALA A 256 -83.69 -111.82 60.48
N LEU A 257 -83.81 -111.48 59.20
CA LEU A 257 -84.63 -112.22 58.23
C LEU A 257 -84.09 -113.63 57.93
N LYS A 258 -82.76 -113.82 57.98
CA LYS A 258 -82.15 -115.15 57.85
C LYS A 258 -82.34 -116.01 59.09
N GLU A 259 -82.39 -115.42 60.28
CA GLU A 259 -82.65 -116.13 61.55
C GLU A 259 -84.13 -116.54 61.73
N GLN A 260 -85.04 -115.94 60.97
CA GLN A 260 -86.48 -116.29 60.93
C GLN A 260 -86.85 -117.37 59.90
N LYS A 261 -85.87 -117.92 59.17
CA LYS A 261 -86.06 -119.04 58.23
C LYS A 261 -85.40 -120.30 58.77
#